data_AF-A0A0G4L686-F1
#
_entry.id   AF-A0A0G4L686-F1
#
_cell.length_a   1.000
_cell.length_b   1.000
_cell.length_c   1.000
_cell.angle_alpha   90.00
_cell.angle_beta   90.00
_cell.angle_gamma   90.00
#
_symmetry.space_group_name_H-M   'P 1'
#
loop_
_entity.id
_entity.type
_entity.pdbx_description
1 polymer ?
#
loop_
_entity_poly.entity_id
_entity_poly.type
_entity_poly.pdbx_seq_one_letter_code
_entity_poly.pdbx_strand_id
1 'polypeptide(L)'
;LYECTGDECAFEGVCDKNGCAWNPYRVEQDDYYGRGAEEFKVDTTKPFTVITQFPADADGKLTEIHRAYIQDGRLIRSEVVNNPDLPQVNYLNDEFCAATGSRRFMELGAHEGMGDAMSRGMVLAISLWWDAGGNMQWLDGSAQNAGPCNLTEGNPQNVVKVEADPVVTFSEIKWGEIGTTFKAGCQ
;
A
#
# COMPACT_ATOMS: atom_id res chain seq x y z
N LEU A 1 12.34 22.78 1.86
CA LEU A 1 13.00 21.52 2.27
C LEU A 1 13.13 21.56 3.78
N TYR A 2 12.77 20.49 4.49
CA TYR A 2 12.95 20.39 5.94
C TYR A 2 14.22 19.56 6.21
N GLU A 3 15.18 20.12 6.93
CA GLU A 3 16.42 19.44 7.31
C GLU A 3 16.36 19.13 8.81
N CYS A 4 16.17 17.85 9.16
CA CYS A 4 16.04 17.44 10.55
C CYS A 4 17.40 17.43 11.28
N THR A 5 17.38 17.70 12.59
CA THR A 5 18.55 17.50 13.45
C THR A 5 18.19 16.76 14.75
N GLY A 6 19.09 15.93 15.26
CA GLY A 6 18.91 15.21 16.53
C GLY A 6 17.61 14.39 16.58
N ASP A 7 16.82 14.60 17.63
CA ASP A 7 15.56 13.87 17.89
C ASP A 7 14.50 14.09 16.81
N GLU A 8 14.56 15.19 16.06
CA GLU A 8 13.66 15.43 14.92
C GLU A 8 13.80 14.36 13.83
N CYS A 9 14.98 13.73 13.73
CA CYS A 9 15.23 12.64 12.79
C CYS A 9 14.83 11.26 13.35
N ALA A 10 14.57 11.16 14.65
CA ALA A 10 14.28 9.90 15.34
C ALA A 10 12.84 9.41 15.08
N PHE A 11 12.47 8.29 15.68
CA PHE A 11 11.12 7.70 15.52
C PHE A 11 10.00 8.62 16.03
N GLU A 12 10.25 9.34 17.14
CA GLU A 12 9.34 10.37 17.68
C GLU A 12 9.52 11.74 17.00
N GLY A 13 10.34 11.79 15.95
CA GLY A 13 10.69 13.01 15.23
C GLY A 13 9.60 13.48 14.27
N VAL A 14 9.94 14.37 13.34
CA VAL A 14 8.93 15.13 12.57
C VAL A 14 8.22 14.36 11.46
N CYS A 15 8.63 13.13 11.17
CA CYS A 15 8.04 12.28 10.15
C CYS A 15 7.57 10.96 10.76
N ASP A 16 6.42 10.49 10.30
CA ASP A 16 6.00 9.11 10.54
C ASP A 16 6.85 8.16 9.69
N LYS A 17 7.57 7.25 10.35
CA LYS A 17 8.45 6.27 9.70
C LYS A 17 7.73 4.99 9.30
N ASN A 18 6.64 4.64 9.99
CA ASN A 18 5.93 3.38 9.77
C ASN A 18 4.80 3.53 8.75
N GLY A 19 4.14 4.69 8.74
CA GLY A 19 2.96 4.92 7.92
C GLY A 19 1.68 4.38 8.56
N CYS A 20 0.57 4.69 7.90
CA CYS A 20 -0.67 3.92 8.00
C CYS A 20 -0.75 2.93 6.85
N ALA A 21 -0.64 1.64 7.16
CA ALA A 21 -0.46 0.59 6.17
C ALA A 21 -1.77 -0.15 5.85
N TRP A 22 -1.98 -0.43 4.56
CA TRP A 22 -3.00 -1.37 4.08
C TRP A 22 -2.32 -2.54 3.37
N ASN A 23 -2.45 -3.73 3.93
CA ASN A 23 -1.99 -4.98 3.33
C ASN A 23 -3.05 -6.05 3.59
N PRO A 24 -3.60 -6.71 2.54
CA PRO A 24 -4.60 -7.78 2.68
C PRO A 24 -4.24 -8.86 3.72
N TYR A 25 -2.98 -9.29 3.79
CA TYR A 25 -2.54 -10.26 4.81
C TYR A 25 -2.72 -9.74 6.24
N ARG A 26 -2.44 -8.44 6.47
CA ARG A 26 -2.57 -7.82 7.80
C ARG A 26 -4.02 -7.68 8.25
N VAL A 27 -4.97 -7.84 7.33
CA VAL A 27 -6.42 -7.75 7.56
C VAL A 27 -7.15 -9.06 7.27
N GLU A 28 -6.42 -10.18 7.31
CA GLU A 28 -6.93 -11.56 7.18
C GLU A 28 -7.57 -11.87 5.82
N GLN A 29 -6.99 -11.33 4.75
CA GLN A 29 -7.41 -11.51 3.35
C GLN A 29 -6.25 -12.12 2.53
N ASP A 30 -5.79 -13.30 2.97
CA ASP A 30 -4.58 -13.95 2.45
C ASP A 30 -4.71 -14.43 0.99
N ASP A 31 -5.94 -14.50 0.45
CA ASP A 31 -6.27 -14.92 -0.92
C ASP A 31 -6.47 -13.73 -1.89
N TYR A 32 -6.19 -12.50 -1.46
CA TYR A 32 -6.50 -11.32 -2.27
C TYR A 32 -5.44 -11.03 -3.35
N TYR A 33 -4.16 -11.12 -3.02
CA TYR A 33 -3.04 -10.72 -3.91
C TYR A 33 -1.87 -11.71 -3.78
N GLY A 34 -1.51 -12.38 -4.88
CA GLY A 34 -0.44 -13.37 -4.85
C GLY A 34 -0.21 -14.05 -6.19
N ARG A 35 0.54 -15.16 -6.22
CA ARG A 35 0.96 -15.83 -7.47
C ARG A 35 -0.04 -16.94 -7.83
N GLY A 36 -0.75 -16.81 -8.95
CA GLY A 36 -1.65 -17.83 -9.49
C GLY A 36 -3.13 -17.46 -9.39
N ALA A 37 -3.86 -17.57 -10.50
CA ALA A 37 -5.27 -17.17 -10.60
C ALA A 37 -6.28 -18.12 -9.91
N GLU A 38 -5.86 -19.33 -9.52
CA GLU A 38 -6.73 -20.27 -8.79
C GLU A 38 -6.80 -19.95 -7.29
N GLU A 39 -5.72 -19.36 -6.75
CA GLU A 39 -5.55 -19.09 -5.32
C GLU A 39 -5.78 -17.61 -4.98
N PHE A 40 -5.59 -16.69 -5.94
CA PHE A 40 -5.60 -15.25 -5.69
C PHE A 40 -6.55 -14.48 -6.60
N LYS A 41 -7.22 -13.47 -6.03
CA LYS A 41 -8.08 -12.53 -6.78
C LYS A 41 -7.29 -11.68 -7.76
N VAL A 42 -6.12 -11.21 -7.33
CA VAL A 42 -5.13 -10.56 -8.19
C VAL A 42 -3.94 -11.51 -8.40
N ASP A 43 -3.81 -12.04 -9.61
CA ASP A 43 -2.71 -12.92 -10.01
C ASP A 43 -1.48 -12.12 -10.45
N THR A 44 -0.48 -12.06 -9.59
CA THR A 44 0.77 -11.34 -9.81
C THR A 44 1.67 -11.93 -10.90
N THR A 45 1.35 -13.11 -11.43
CA THR A 45 2.09 -13.69 -12.57
C THR A 45 1.67 -13.12 -13.92
N LYS A 46 0.59 -12.34 -13.95
CA LYS A 46 0.07 -11.64 -15.13
C LYS A 46 0.06 -10.13 -14.92
N PRO A 47 0.10 -9.31 -15.98
CA PRO A 47 -0.12 -7.88 -15.87
C PRO A 47 -1.50 -7.55 -15.27
N PHE A 48 -1.56 -6.48 -14.49
CA PHE A 48 -2.78 -5.91 -13.95
C PHE A 48 -2.64 -4.39 -13.83
N THR A 49 -3.77 -3.68 -13.73
CA THR A 49 -3.82 -2.24 -13.46
C THR A 49 -4.00 -2.02 -11.97
N VAL A 50 -3.30 -1.04 -11.41
CA VAL A 50 -3.50 -0.57 -10.03
C VAL A 50 -4.22 0.78 -10.09
N ILE A 51 -5.32 0.91 -9.35
CA ILE A 51 -6.12 2.12 -9.26
C ILE A 51 -6.04 2.60 -7.80
N THR A 52 -5.65 3.85 -7.60
CA THR A 52 -5.72 4.49 -6.28
C THR A 52 -6.54 5.78 -6.39
N GLN A 53 -7.50 5.97 -5.49
CA GLN A 53 -8.37 7.15 -5.46
C GLN A 53 -8.24 7.85 -4.11
N PHE A 54 -8.32 9.17 -4.15
CA PHE A 54 -8.11 10.06 -3.00
C PHE A 54 -9.32 10.99 -2.85
N PRO A 55 -10.49 10.48 -2.44
CA PRO A 55 -11.67 11.30 -2.21
C PRO A 55 -11.43 12.33 -1.10
N ALA A 56 -12.04 13.49 -1.27
CA ALA A 56 -12.02 14.57 -0.29
C ALA A 56 -13.45 14.92 0.15
N ASP A 57 -13.57 15.50 1.33
CA ASP A 57 -14.83 16.05 1.82
C ASP A 57 -15.23 17.36 1.09
N ALA A 58 -16.32 17.98 1.54
CA ALA A 58 -16.82 19.23 0.96
C ALA A 58 -15.86 20.41 1.12
N ASP A 59 -14.95 20.35 2.09
CA ASP A 59 -13.94 21.38 2.35
C ASP A 59 -12.62 21.08 1.59
N GLY A 60 -12.57 19.98 0.82
CA GLY A 60 -11.42 19.58 0.03
C GLY A 60 -10.35 18.82 0.83
N LYS A 61 -10.68 18.33 2.03
CA LYS A 61 -9.75 17.56 2.86
C LYS A 61 -9.80 16.09 2.51
N LEU A 62 -8.63 15.45 2.35
CA LEU A 62 -8.53 14.01 2.13
C LEU A 62 -9.09 13.25 3.33
N THR A 63 -10.07 12.38 3.08
CA THR A 63 -10.72 11.57 4.13
C THR A 63 -10.40 10.09 4.02
N GLU A 64 -10.18 9.59 2.80
CA GLU A 64 -10.02 8.17 2.54
C GLU A 64 -9.03 7.91 1.41
N ILE A 65 -8.42 6.72 1.39
CA ILE A 65 -7.62 6.23 0.26
C ILE A 65 -8.18 4.89 -0.18
N HIS A 66 -8.67 4.84 -1.42
CA HIS A 66 -9.26 3.64 -2.01
C HIS A 66 -8.28 2.98 -2.95
N ARG A 67 -8.21 1.64 -2.90
CA ARG A 67 -7.43 0.81 -3.82
C ARG A 67 -8.35 -0.13 -4.58
N ALA A 68 -8.07 -0.32 -5.86
CA ALA A 68 -8.69 -1.35 -6.68
C ALA A 68 -7.70 -1.81 -7.75
N TYR A 69 -8.05 -2.91 -8.41
CA TYR A 69 -7.26 -3.49 -9.49
C TYR A 69 -8.13 -3.76 -10.70
N ILE A 70 -7.52 -3.80 -11.88
CA ILE A 70 -8.14 -4.41 -13.06
C ILE A 70 -7.23 -5.52 -13.58
N GLN A 71 -7.76 -6.72 -13.71
CA GLN A 71 -7.08 -7.84 -14.32
C GLN A 71 -8.04 -8.60 -15.22
N ASP A 72 -7.58 -9.01 -16.41
CA ASP A 72 -8.39 -9.70 -17.42
C ASP A 72 -9.71 -8.96 -17.74
N GLY A 73 -9.67 -7.61 -17.74
CA GLY A 73 -10.82 -6.74 -18.00
C GLY A 73 -11.83 -6.60 -16.86
N ARG A 74 -11.61 -7.28 -15.72
CA ARG A 74 -12.49 -7.28 -14.55
C ARG A 74 -12.00 -6.31 -13.49
N LEU A 75 -12.92 -5.55 -12.90
CA LEU A 75 -12.65 -4.70 -11.74
C LEU A 75 -12.63 -5.56 -10.47
N ILE A 76 -11.52 -5.52 -9.75
CA ILE A 76 -11.31 -6.20 -8.47
C ILE A 76 -11.22 -5.11 -7.40
N ARG A 77 -12.25 -5.01 -6.56
CA ARG A 77 -12.34 -3.99 -5.51
C ARG A 77 -11.68 -4.51 -4.23
N SER A 78 -11.08 -3.61 -3.46
CA SER A 78 -10.70 -3.93 -2.07
C SER A 78 -11.90 -4.49 -1.32
N GLU A 79 -11.63 -5.47 -0.49
CA GLU A 79 -12.61 -6.14 0.34
C GLU A 79 -12.70 -5.50 1.72
N VAL A 80 -13.86 -5.65 2.35
CA VAL A 80 -14.03 -5.24 3.75
C VAL A 80 -13.10 -6.09 4.60
N VAL A 81 -12.35 -5.42 5.49
CA VAL A 81 -11.44 -6.06 6.46
C VAL A 81 -12.09 -7.30 7.09
N ASN A 82 -11.39 -8.44 7.07
CA ASN A 82 -11.92 -9.70 7.61
C ASN A 82 -11.71 -9.82 9.13
N ASN A 83 -10.74 -9.09 9.67
CA ASN A 83 -10.49 -9.09 11.11
C ASN A 83 -11.61 -8.33 11.87
N PRO A 84 -12.36 -8.99 12.76
CA PRO A 84 -13.52 -8.41 13.44
C PRO A 84 -13.17 -7.35 14.50
N ASP A 85 -11.91 -7.27 14.93
CA ASP A 85 -11.42 -6.30 15.91
C ASP A 85 -11.03 -4.95 15.25
N LEU A 86 -11.09 -4.87 13.92
CA LEU A 86 -10.78 -3.68 13.14
C LEU A 86 -12.05 -3.06 12.51
N PRO A 87 -12.01 -1.76 12.16
CA PRO A 87 -13.09 -1.11 11.42
C PRO A 87 -13.42 -1.86 10.14
N GLN A 88 -14.72 -2.12 9.94
CA GLN A 88 -15.24 -2.89 8.81
C GLN A 88 -15.35 -2.02 7.55
N VAL A 89 -14.19 -1.58 7.06
CA VAL A 89 -14.01 -0.75 5.87
C VAL A 89 -13.22 -1.50 4.80
N ASN A 90 -13.25 -1.00 3.55
CA ASN A 90 -12.44 -1.52 2.44
C ASN A 90 -11.49 -0.46 1.85
N TYR A 91 -11.16 0.55 2.65
CA TYR A 91 -10.33 1.69 2.30
C TYR A 91 -9.54 2.14 3.54
N LEU A 92 -8.47 2.90 3.32
CA LEU A 92 -7.73 3.54 4.40
C LEU A 92 -8.50 4.80 4.85
N ASN A 93 -8.72 4.96 6.14
CA ASN A 93 -9.22 6.20 6.75
C ASN A 93 -8.58 6.37 8.15
N ASP A 94 -8.80 7.51 8.78
CA ASP A 94 -8.22 7.81 10.10
C ASP A 94 -8.65 6.83 11.20
N GLU A 95 -9.89 6.35 11.17
CA GLU A 95 -10.40 5.37 12.14
C GLU A 95 -9.62 4.05 12.04
N PHE A 96 -9.44 3.54 10.81
CA PHE A 96 -8.65 2.34 10.56
C PHE A 96 -7.18 2.55 10.99
N CYS A 97 -6.57 3.69 10.63
CA CYS A 97 -5.19 3.99 11.02
C CYS A 97 -4.97 4.03 12.53
N ALA A 98 -5.92 4.61 13.26
CA ALA A 98 -5.89 4.63 14.72
C ALA A 98 -6.02 3.20 15.29
N ALA A 99 -6.97 2.41 14.77
CA ALA A 99 -7.20 1.03 15.21
C ALA A 99 -5.99 0.10 14.94
N THR A 100 -5.26 0.31 13.84
CA THR A 100 -4.05 -0.46 13.51
C THR A 100 -2.79 0.05 14.21
N GLY A 101 -2.90 1.05 15.08
CA GLY A 101 -1.79 1.54 15.90
C GLY A 101 -0.82 2.49 15.20
N SER A 102 -1.24 3.16 14.11
CA SER A 102 -0.43 4.15 13.40
C SER A 102 -0.34 5.48 14.16
N ARG A 103 0.22 5.44 15.37
CA ARG A 103 0.24 6.59 16.30
C ARG A 103 0.91 7.82 15.70
N ARG A 104 2.12 7.69 15.13
CA ARG A 104 2.84 8.85 14.56
C ARG A 104 2.09 9.45 13.37
N PHE A 105 1.47 8.63 12.53
CA PHE A 105 0.57 9.10 11.46
C PHE A 105 -0.53 10.01 12.02
N MET A 106 -1.24 9.53 13.06
CA MET A 106 -2.32 10.28 13.69
C MET A 106 -1.83 11.58 14.35
N GLU A 107 -0.70 11.53 15.07
CA GLU A 107 -0.12 12.69 15.75
C GLU A 107 0.42 13.77 14.80
N LEU A 108 0.85 13.39 13.60
CA LEU A 108 1.49 14.29 12.63
C LEU A 108 0.54 14.83 11.55
N GLY A 109 -0.77 14.66 11.74
CA GLY A 109 -1.79 15.29 10.88
C GLY A 109 -2.65 14.33 10.08
N ALA A 110 -2.44 13.02 10.21
CA ALA A 110 -3.30 11.98 9.65
C ALA A 110 -3.61 12.18 8.14
N HIS A 111 -4.80 11.77 7.67
CA HIS A 111 -5.15 11.94 6.25
C HIS A 111 -5.26 13.40 5.82
N GLU A 112 -5.74 14.30 6.68
CA GLU A 112 -5.83 15.74 6.35
C GLU A 112 -4.43 16.30 6.01
N GLY A 113 -3.44 16.06 6.87
CA GLY A 113 -2.05 16.49 6.66
C GLY A 113 -1.39 15.86 5.44
N MET A 114 -1.71 14.60 5.14
CA MET A 114 -1.27 13.94 3.90
C MET A 114 -1.93 14.59 2.67
N GLY A 115 -3.24 14.86 2.72
CA GLY A 115 -4.00 15.54 1.66
C GLY A 115 -3.50 16.96 1.39
N ASP A 116 -3.11 17.67 2.45
CA ASP A 116 -2.46 18.98 2.39
C ASP A 116 -1.14 18.92 1.61
N ALA A 117 -0.32 17.89 1.85
CA ALA A 117 0.92 17.68 1.11
C ALA A 117 0.66 17.34 -0.36
N MET A 118 -0.32 16.48 -0.64
CA MET A 118 -0.74 16.14 -2.02
C MET A 118 -1.23 17.38 -2.77
N SER A 119 -2.03 18.23 -2.12
CA SER A 119 -2.60 19.44 -2.71
C SER A 119 -1.57 20.50 -3.07
N ARG A 120 -0.47 20.58 -2.29
CA ARG A 120 0.69 21.43 -2.63
C ARG A 120 1.50 20.91 -3.82
N GLY A 121 1.29 19.66 -4.21
CA GLY A 121 2.02 18.98 -5.28
C GLY A 121 3.15 18.11 -4.74
N MET A 122 3.24 16.90 -5.29
CA MET A 122 4.29 15.92 -4.97
C MET A 122 5.03 15.50 -6.24
N VAL A 123 6.26 15.02 -6.07
CA VAL A 123 7.05 14.42 -7.15
C VAL A 123 6.78 12.91 -7.17
N LEU A 124 6.48 12.36 -8.35
CA LEU A 124 6.39 10.91 -8.54
C LEU A 124 7.81 10.30 -8.54
N ALA A 125 8.06 9.35 -7.64
CA ALA A 125 9.29 8.58 -7.58
C ALA A 125 9.00 7.09 -7.80
N ILE A 126 9.83 6.42 -8.61
CA ILE A 126 9.75 4.98 -8.89
C ILE A 126 11.14 4.39 -8.68
N SER A 127 11.22 3.29 -7.94
CA SER A 127 12.47 2.60 -7.62
C SER A 127 12.24 1.10 -7.44
N LEU A 128 13.29 0.30 -7.64
CA LEU A 128 13.35 -1.11 -7.28
C LEU A 128 14.55 -1.31 -6.35
N TRP A 129 14.34 -1.95 -5.20
CA TRP A 129 15.37 -2.15 -4.19
C TRP A 129 15.04 -3.38 -3.33
N TRP A 130 16.05 -3.90 -2.64
CA TRP A 130 15.91 -4.96 -1.64
C TRP A 130 16.45 -4.49 -0.28
N ASP A 131 16.22 -5.27 0.78
CA ASP A 131 16.67 -4.95 2.12
C ASP A 131 17.56 -6.07 2.66
N ALA A 132 18.87 -5.82 2.71
CA ALA A 132 19.85 -6.78 3.24
C ALA A 132 19.81 -6.92 4.76
N GLY A 133 19.22 -5.95 5.48
CA GLY A 133 19.16 -5.94 6.94
C GLY A 133 17.89 -6.59 7.49
N GLY A 134 16.74 -6.31 6.88
CA GLY A 134 15.43 -6.77 7.32
C GLY A 134 14.72 -7.72 6.35
N ASN A 135 15.34 -8.12 5.23
CA ASN A 135 14.80 -9.05 4.23
C ASN A 135 13.38 -8.67 3.74
N MET A 136 13.05 -7.38 3.77
CA MET A 136 11.71 -6.84 3.46
C MET A 136 10.55 -7.45 4.26
N GLN A 137 10.81 -8.00 5.45
CA GLN A 137 9.82 -8.74 6.25
C GLN A 137 8.58 -7.91 6.63
N TRP A 138 8.68 -6.58 6.66
CA TRP A 138 7.55 -5.69 6.89
C TRP A 138 6.53 -5.70 5.74
N LEU A 139 6.97 -6.07 4.53
CA LEU A 139 6.18 -6.10 3.30
C LEU A 139 5.55 -7.47 3.07
N ASP A 140 6.32 -8.56 3.18
CA ASP A 140 5.91 -9.91 2.74
C ASP A 140 6.16 -11.03 3.77
N GLY A 141 6.72 -10.71 4.93
CA GLY A 141 7.08 -11.68 5.96
C GLY A 141 5.88 -12.25 6.71
N SER A 142 5.78 -13.58 6.74
CA SER A 142 4.78 -14.34 7.51
C SER A 142 4.83 -14.07 9.01
N ALA A 143 6.03 -13.94 9.58
CA ALA A 143 6.22 -13.60 10.99
C ALA A 143 5.67 -12.21 11.37
N GLN A 144 5.44 -11.34 10.38
CA GLN A 144 4.84 -10.01 10.57
C GLN A 144 3.38 -9.94 10.10
N ASN A 145 2.77 -11.07 9.76
CA ASN A 145 1.45 -11.14 9.14
C ASN A 145 1.34 -10.25 7.88
N ALA A 146 2.43 -10.15 7.12
CA ALA A 146 2.52 -9.26 5.96
C ALA A 146 2.50 -10.03 4.62
N GLY A 147 2.68 -11.34 4.66
CA GLY A 147 2.68 -12.19 3.47
C GLY A 147 3.10 -13.62 3.78
N PRO A 148 3.29 -14.44 2.75
CA PRO A 148 3.59 -15.86 2.91
C PRO A 148 5.09 -16.14 3.14
N CYS A 149 5.95 -15.12 3.04
CA CYS A 149 7.39 -15.33 2.94
C CYS A 149 7.99 -15.73 4.29
N ASN A 150 8.90 -16.70 4.29
CA ASN A 150 9.63 -17.06 5.50
C ASN A 150 10.72 -16.02 5.85
N LEU A 151 11.36 -16.18 7.01
CA LEU A 151 12.34 -15.21 7.55
C LEU A 151 13.59 -15.00 6.68
N THR A 152 13.89 -15.92 5.76
CA THR A 152 15.17 -15.97 5.03
C THR A 152 15.04 -15.78 3.53
N GLU A 153 13.86 -16.01 2.94
CA GLU A 153 13.71 -16.01 1.48
C GLU A 153 13.90 -14.62 0.84
N GLY A 154 13.51 -13.54 1.53
CA GLY A 154 13.72 -12.16 1.09
C GLY A 154 15.17 -11.66 1.22
N ASN A 155 16.09 -12.48 1.73
CA ASN A 155 17.50 -12.11 1.78
C ASN A 155 18.04 -11.98 0.34
N PRO A 156 18.78 -10.91 -0.01
CA PRO A 156 19.31 -10.70 -1.36
C PRO A 156 20.08 -11.91 -1.94
N GLN A 157 20.80 -12.65 -1.11
CA GLN A 157 21.53 -13.87 -1.53
C GLN A 157 20.61 -15.04 -1.89
N ASN A 158 19.38 -15.04 -1.39
CA ASN A 158 18.36 -16.03 -1.71
C ASN A 158 17.46 -15.56 -2.84
N VAL A 159 17.12 -14.27 -2.90
CA VAL A 159 16.35 -13.67 -4.01
C VAL A 159 16.98 -14.01 -5.35
N VAL A 160 18.29 -13.80 -5.52
CA VAL A 160 19.01 -14.09 -6.78
C VAL A 160 19.06 -15.56 -7.19
N LYS A 161 18.73 -16.48 -6.28
CA LYS A 161 18.61 -17.92 -6.60
C LYS A 161 17.23 -18.26 -7.17
N VAL A 162 16.22 -17.44 -6.88
CA VAL A 162 14.85 -17.59 -7.36
C VAL A 162 14.63 -16.80 -8.64
N GLU A 163 15.05 -15.52 -8.65
CA GLU A 163 15.05 -14.63 -9.80
C GLU A 163 16.40 -13.92 -9.88
N ALA A 164 17.20 -14.26 -10.90
CA ALA A 164 18.56 -13.77 -11.04
C ALA A 164 18.61 -12.29 -11.41
N ASP A 165 17.64 -11.80 -12.19
CA ASP A 165 17.56 -10.42 -12.67
C ASP A 165 16.20 -9.79 -12.34
N PRO A 166 15.91 -9.47 -11.05
CA PRO A 166 14.63 -8.91 -10.65
C PRO A 166 14.33 -7.61 -11.39
N VAL A 167 13.16 -7.55 -12.03
CA VAL A 167 12.72 -6.40 -12.81
C VAL A 167 11.26 -6.09 -12.54
N VAL A 168 10.90 -4.82 -12.65
CA VAL A 168 9.52 -4.35 -12.62
C VAL A 168 9.30 -3.37 -13.78
N THR A 169 8.14 -3.46 -14.43
CA THR A 169 7.74 -2.53 -15.49
C THR A 169 6.49 -1.79 -15.06
N PHE A 170 6.57 -0.47 -14.98
CA PHE A 170 5.42 0.42 -14.84
C PHE A 170 5.10 1.02 -16.20
N SER A 171 3.83 1.04 -16.58
CA SER A 171 3.36 1.57 -17.86
C SER A 171 1.97 2.18 -17.71
N GLU A 172 1.51 2.93 -18.72
CA GLU A 172 0.18 3.54 -18.75
C GLU A 172 -0.15 4.39 -17.50
N ILE A 173 0.87 5.09 -16.97
CA ILE A 173 0.71 5.98 -15.82
C ILE A 173 -0.18 7.15 -16.22
N LYS A 174 -1.30 7.30 -15.51
CA LYS A 174 -2.32 8.31 -15.73
C LYS A 174 -2.95 8.72 -14.42
N TRP A 175 -3.33 9.98 -14.34
CA TRP A 175 -4.04 10.57 -13.21
C TRP A 175 -5.05 11.58 -13.76
N GLY A 176 -6.12 11.82 -13.01
CA GLY A 176 -7.23 12.67 -13.43
C GLY A 176 -8.43 12.50 -12.51
N GLU A 177 -9.60 12.92 -12.98
CA GLU A 177 -10.85 12.83 -12.22
C GLU A 177 -11.17 11.37 -11.82
N ILE A 178 -11.74 11.22 -10.62
CA ILE A 178 -12.15 9.91 -10.09
C ILE A 178 -13.07 9.20 -11.09
N GLY A 179 -12.72 7.97 -11.46
CA GLY A 179 -13.48 7.15 -12.39
C GLY A 179 -13.13 7.34 -13.87
N THR A 180 -12.28 8.30 -14.23
CA THR A 180 -11.93 8.56 -15.65
C THR A 180 -10.67 7.84 -16.11
N THR A 181 -9.85 7.38 -15.16
CA THR A 181 -8.55 6.77 -15.45
C THR A 181 -8.64 5.29 -15.79
N PHE A 182 -9.83 4.68 -15.81
CA PHE A 182 -9.99 3.27 -16.18
C PHE A 182 -11.33 3.02 -16.86
N LYS A 183 -11.39 1.92 -17.63
CA LYS A 183 -12.63 1.38 -18.19
C LYS A 183 -12.78 -0.03 -17.63
N ALA A 184 -13.70 -0.21 -16.69
CA ALA A 184 -14.10 -1.56 -16.30
C ALA A 184 -15.16 -2.05 -17.30
N GLY A 185 -15.07 -3.30 -17.77
CA GLY A 185 -16.18 -3.89 -18.51
C GLY A 185 -17.40 -3.95 -17.60
N CYS A 186 -18.57 -3.53 -18.09
CA CYS A 186 -19.83 -3.96 -17.49
C CYS A 186 -19.96 -5.46 -17.77
N GLN A 187 -19.74 -6.30 -16.76
CA GLN A 187 -20.20 -7.68 -16.76
C GLN A 187 -21.11 -7.89 -15.57
#